data_AF-A0A7V9K0K4-F1
#
_entry.id   AF-A0A7V9K0K4-F1
#
_cell.length_a   1.000
_cell.length_b   1.000
_cell.length_c   1.000
_cell.angle_alpha   90.00
_cell.angle_beta   90.00
_cell.angle_gamma   90.00
#
_symmetry.space_group_name_H-M   'P 1'
#
loop_
_entity.id
_entity.type
_entity.pdbx_description
1 polymer ?
#
loop_
_entity_poly.entity_id
_entity_poly.type
_entity_poly.pdbx_seq_one_letter_code
_entity_poly.pdbx_strand_id
1 'polypeptide(L)'
;MFNKYVIISPSLWWDDGSLLKYAPQTLSVHQKQTDVYIGVGKEGLAPSTIPHVMEVDANLLVEKLRKLDNKNLQVHYDYLPAEDHATITHQAVFNALRLLYPLKDK
;
A
#
# COMPACT_ATOMS: atom_id res chain seq x y z
N MET A 1 -13.43 10.08 -9.90
CA MET A 1 -12.24 9.27 -9.54
C MET A 1 -11.57 9.88 -8.32
N PHE A 2 -11.03 9.05 -7.43
CA PHE A 2 -10.48 9.46 -6.13
C PHE A 2 -9.05 10.00 -6.22
N ASN A 3 -8.63 10.79 -5.23
CA ASN A 3 -7.27 11.33 -5.08
C ASN A 3 -6.61 10.89 -3.76
N LYS A 4 -7.26 10.05 -2.98
CA LYS A 4 -6.73 9.45 -1.76
C LYS A 4 -7.11 7.98 -1.76
N TYR A 5 -6.13 7.11 -1.53
CA TYR A 5 -6.29 5.66 -1.51
C TYR A 5 -5.74 5.12 -0.20
N VAL A 6 -6.55 4.32 0.49
CA VAL A 6 -6.16 3.59 1.69
C VAL A 6 -6.19 2.12 1.34
N ILE A 7 -5.01 1.53 1.18
CA ILE A 7 -4.79 0.15 0.76
C ILE A 7 -4.27 -0.59 2.00
N ILE A 8 -5.03 -1.58 2.49
CA ILE A 8 -4.72 -2.29 3.73
C ILE A 8 -4.65 -3.77 3.41
N SER A 9 -3.56 -4.42 3.82
CA SER A 9 -3.27 -5.85 3.60
C SER A 9 -3.67 -6.32 2.20
N PRO A 10 -3.15 -5.67 1.14
CA PRO A 10 -3.56 -5.99 -0.21
C PRO A 10 -3.12 -7.41 -0.57
N SER A 11 -4.06 -8.23 -1.03
CA SER A 11 -3.81 -9.61 -1.48
C SER A 11 -3.06 -9.65 -2.82
N LEU A 12 -1.86 -9.08 -2.87
CA LEU A 12 -1.04 -8.93 -4.08
C LEU A 12 -0.56 -10.26 -4.64
N TRP A 13 -0.49 -11.30 -3.82
CA TRP A 13 -0.21 -12.68 -4.20
C TRP A 13 -1.27 -13.30 -5.12
N TRP A 14 -2.47 -12.73 -5.15
CA TRP A 14 -3.53 -13.21 -6.04
C TRP A 14 -3.08 -13.12 -7.50
N ASP A 15 -3.47 -14.12 -8.31
CA ASP A 15 -3.04 -14.24 -9.71
C ASP A 15 -1.50 -14.25 -9.87
N ASP A 16 -0.83 -15.03 -9.01
CA ASP A 16 0.63 -15.21 -8.96
C ASP A 16 1.41 -13.89 -8.95
N GLY A 17 0.93 -12.88 -8.22
CA GLY A 17 1.61 -11.58 -8.16
C GLY A 17 1.55 -10.79 -9.46
N SER A 18 0.58 -11.04 -10.35
CA SER A 18 0.51 -10.37 -11.67
C SER A 18 0.55 -8.86 -11.57
N LEU A 19 -0.10 -8.26 -10.56
CA LEU A 19 -0.07 -6.82 -10.32
C LEU A 19 1.35 -6.30 -10.09
N LEU A 20 2.18 -7.06 -9.38
CA LEU A 20 3.58 -6.73 -9.14
C LEU A 20 4.45 -6.94 -10.38
N LYS A 21 4.00 -7.70 -11.38
CA LYS A 21 4.76 -7.90 -12.63
C LYS A 21 4.61 -6.74 -13.62
N TYR A 22 3.61 -5.86 -13.45
CA TYR A 22 3.45 -4.70 -14.32
C TYR A 22 4.64 -3.73 -14.25
N ALA A 23 5.02 -3.22 -15.42
CA ALA A 23 6.08 -2.24 -15.57
C ALA A 23 5.59 -0.87 -15.06
N PRO A 24 6.36 -0.14 -14.24
CA PRO A 24 5.94 1.17 -13.72
C PRO A 24 5.56 2.17 -14.82
N GLN A 25 6.18 2.06 -16.00
CA GLN A 25 5.95 2.93 -17.16
C GLN A 25 4.51 2.86 -17.72
N THR A 26 3.73 1.84 -17.39
CA THR A 26 2.32 1.74 -17.79
C THR A 26 1.39 2.53 -16.87
N LEU A 27 1.86 2.98 -15.71
CA LEU A 27 1.09 3.80 -14.78
C LEU A 27 1.13 5.24 -15.29
N SER A 28 0.02 5.67 -15.89
CA SER A 28 -0.12 7.01 -16.46
C SER A 28 0.25 8.10 -15.46
N VAL A 29 0.96 9.14 -15.92
CA VAL A 29 1.31 10.31 -15.09
C VAL A 29 0.03 10.93 -14.53
N HIS A 30 -0.20 10.78 -13.23
CA HIS A 30 -1.34 11.37 -12.56
C HIS A 30 -1.12 12.89 -12.51
N GLN A 31 -1.99 13.65 -13.17
CA GLN A 31 -1.93 15.12 -13.17
C GLN A 31 -2.42 15.74 -11.86
N LYS A 32 -3.19 14.98 -11.07
CA LYS A 32 -3.73 15.42 -9.77
C LYS A 32 -2.88 14.88 -8.64
N GLN A 33 -2.66 15.71 -7.62
CA GLN A 33 -2.09 15.27 -6.35
C GLN A 33 -2.89 14.07 -5.82
N THR A 34 -2.18 12.97 -5.58
CA THR A 34 -2.73 11.70 -5.15
C THR A 34 -1.95 11.18 -3.95
N ASP A 35 -2.63 10.89 -2.86
CA ASP A 35 -2.03 10.29 -1.66
C ASP A 35 -2.42 8.82 -1.57
N VAL A 36 -1.43 7.96 -1.37
CA VAL A 36 -1.62 6.51 -1.24
C VAL A 36 -1.05 6.09 0.10
N TYR A 37 -1.90 5.56 0.96
CA TYR A 37 -1.52 4.88 2.19
C TYR A 37 -1.54 3.38 1.95
N ILE A 38 -0.45 2.69 2.29
CA ILE A 38 -0.33 1.23 2.23
C ILE A 38 0.01 0.73 3.64
N GLY A 39 -0.94 0.04 4.27
CA GLY A 39 -0.77 -0.61 5.57
C GLY A 39 -0.66 -2.12 5.43
N VAL A 40 0.30 -2.76 6.12
CA VAL A 40 0.42 -4.22 6.17
C VAL A 40 0.89 -4.71 7.54
N GLY A 41 0.36 -5.84 7.99
CA GLY A 41 0.70 -6.46 9.27
C GLY A 41 1.83 -7.46 9.10
N LYS A 42 2.23 -8.10 10.19
CA LYS A 42 3.14 -9.25 10.13
C LYS A 42 2.33 -10.52 9.85
N GLU A 43 2.01 -10.75 8.58
CA GLU A 43 1.06 -11.81 8.19
C GLU A 43 1.77 -13.08 7.69
N GLY A 44 2.98 -12.95 7.13
CA GLY A 44 3.75 -14.11 6.67
C GLY A 44 3.22 -14.68 5.35
N LEU A 45 3.21 -16.01 5.24
CA LEU A 45 2.90 -16.71 3.99
C LEU A 45 1.43 -16.57 3.59
N ALA A 46 1.20 -16.15 2.35
CA ALA A 46 -0.12 -16.14 1.74
C ALA A 46 -0.56 -17.54 1.29
N PRO A 47 -1.88 -17.80 1.16
CA PRO A 47 -2.42 -19.09 0.71
C PRO A 47 -2.31 -19.24 -0.82
N SER A 48 -1.09 -19.31 -1.34
CA SER A 48 -0.78 -19.44 -2.78
C SER A 48 0.15 -20.62 -3.06
N THR A 49 0.12 -21.12 -4.29
CA THR A 49 1.01 -22.21 -4.76
C THR A 49 2.46 -21.76 -4.87
N ILE A 50 2.67 -20.51 -5.31
CA ILE A 50 3.96 -19.83 -5.29
C ILE A 50 4.12 -19.17 -3.91
N PRO A 51 5.26 -19.33 -3.22
CA PRO A 51 5.48 -18.68 -1.93
C PRO A 51 5.46 -17.16 -2.06
N HIS A 52 4.48 -16.53 -1.41
CA HIS A 52 4.35 -15.09 -1.27
C HIS A 52 4.31 -14.72 0.20
N VAL A 53 5.03 -13.66 0.59
CA VAL A 53 4.99 -13.12 1.96
C VAL A 53 4.29 -11.77 1.90
N MET A 54 3.18 -11.63 2.61
CA MET A 54 2.28 -10.48 2.52
C MET A 54 3.00 -9.14 2.70
N GLU A 55 3.80 -9.00 3.75
CA GLU A 55 4.54 -7.77 4.03
C GLU A 55 5.65 -7.49 3.01
N VAL A 56 6.22 -8.53 2.40
CA VAL A 56 7.23 -8.39 1.33
C VAL A 56 6.57 -7.88 0.06
N ASP A 57 5.44 -8.47 -0.33
CA ASP A 57 4.70 -8.07 -1.54
C ASP A 57 4.17 -6.63 -1.42
N ALA A 58 3.65 -6.25 -0.24
CA ALA A 58 3.23 -4.88 0.03
C ALA A 58 4.40 -3.89 -0.08
N ASN A 59 5.57 -4.24 0.45
CA ASN A 59 6.78 -3.41 0.30
C ASN A 59 7.23 -3.30 -1.17
N LEU A 60 7.13 -4.38 -1.96
CA LEU A 60 7.42 -4.33 -3.41
C LEU A 60 6.50 -3.37 -4.17
N LEU A 61 5.22 -3.31 -3.80
CA LEU A 61 4.28 -2.32 -4.35
C LEU A 61 4.72 -0.89 -4.00
N VAL A 62 5.09 -0.63 -2.75
CA VAL A 62 5.57 0.69 -2.31
C VAL A 62 6.80 1.11 -3.10
N GLU A 63 7.78 0.21 -3.27
CA GLU A 63 8.97 0.50 -4.06
C GLU A 63 8.62 0.84 -5.51
N LYS A 64 7.70 0.09 -6.12
CA LYS A 64 7.27 0.34 -7.50
C LYS A 64 6.61 1.70 -7.66
N LEU A 65 5.72 2.07 -6.74
CA LEU A 65 5.07 3.37 -6.76
C LEU A 65 6.06 4.51 -6.56
N ARG A 66 7.04 4.36 -5.65
CA ARG A 66 8.11 5.35 -5.45
C ARG A 66 9.05 5.47 -6.65
N LYS A 67 9.34 4.36 -7.35
CA LYS A 67 10.15 4.33 -8.57
C LYS A 67 9.53 5.09 -9.76
N LEU A 68 8.25 5.47 -9.69
CA LEU A 68 7.61 6.32 -10.71
C LEU A 68 8.18 7.75 -10.73
N ASP A 69 8.83 8.18 -9.65
CA ASP A 69 9.37 9.54 -9.48
C ASP A 69 8.34 10.64 -9.84
N ASN A 70 7.06 10.39 -9.53
CA ASN A 70 5.97 11.30 -9.82
C ASN A 70 5.74 12.22 -8.62
N LYS A 71 6.02 13.52 -8.80
CA LYS A 71 5.84 14.56 -7.79
C LYS A 71 4.40 14.72 -7.28
N ASN A 72 3.42 14.32 -8.09
CA ASN A 72 2.00 14.38 -7.73
C ASN A 72 1.54 13.12 -6.96
N LEU A 73 2.43 12.16 -6.68
CA LEU A 73 2.11 10.92 -6.00
C LEU A 73 2.86 10.85 -4.66
N GLN A 74 2.12 10.88 -3.56
CA GLN A 74 2.67 10.68 -2.22
C GLN A 74 2.34 9.29 -1.72
N VAL A 75 3.37 8.51 -1.36
CA VAL A 75 3.23 7.11 -0.92
C VAL A 75 3.68 6.96 0.53
N HIS A 76 2.72 6.64 1.39
CA HIS A 76 2.90 6.35 2.80
C HIS A 76 2.86 4.84 3.01
N TYR A 77 3.89 4.30 3.65
CA TYR A 77 3.96 2.89 4.01
C TYR A 77 3.94 2.77 5.51
N ASP A 78 3.04 1.94 6.03
CA ASP A 78 2.89 1.67 7.45
C ASP A 78 2.95 0.15 7.67
N TYR A 79 4.02 -0.30 8.33
CA TYR A 79 4.17 -1.70 8.72
C TYR A 79 3.80 -1.83 10.18
N LEU A 80 2.79 -2.65 10.47
CA LEU A 80 2.21 -2.82 11.79
C LEU A 80 2.59 -4.21 12.35
N PRO A 81 3.79 -4.40 12.91
CA PRO A 81 4.30 -5.72 13.28
C PRO A 81 3.55 -6.39 14.44
N ALA A 82 2.74 -5.63 15.18
CA ALA A 82 1.88 -6.13 16.25
C ALA A 82 0.53 -6.66 15.74
N GLU A 83 0.21 -6.42 14.46
CA GLU A 83 -1.05 -6.80 13.84
C GLU A 83 -0.84 -7.93 12.83
N ASP A 84 -1.86 -8.77 12.67
CA ASP A 84 -1.97 -9.75 11.58
C ASP A 84 -3.13 -9.38 10.63
N HIS A 85 -3.42 -10.27 9.68
CA HIS A 85 -4.43 -10.04 8.64
C HIS A 85 -5.82 -9.73 9.22
N ALA A 86 -6.17 -10.36 10.34
CA ALA A 86 -7.48 -10.21 10.96
C ALA A 86 -7.58 -8.92 11.80
N THR A 87 -6.47 -8.46 12.38
CA THR A 87 -6.49 -7.36 13.37
C THR A 87 -6.12 -6.00 12.79
N ILE A 88 -5.33 -5.97 11.71
CA ILE A 88 -4.73 -4.75 11.16
C ILE A 88 -5.72 -3.65 10.75
N THR A 89 -6.90 -4.02 10.25
CA THR A 89 -7.80 -3.08 9.54
C THR A 89 -8.12 -1.84 10.36
N HIS A 90 -8.49 -2.00 11.63
CA HIS A 90 -8.89 -0.87 12.47
C HIS A 90 -7.72 0.09 12.71
N GLN A 91 -6.54 -0.44 13.06
CA GLN A 91 -5.36 0.36 13.35
C GLN A 91 -4.86 1.09 12.09
N ALA A 92 -4.79 0.39 10.96
CA ALA A 92 -4.34 0.97 9.69
C ALA A 92 -5.29 2.06 9.16
N VAL A 93 -6.61 1.88 9.26
CA VAL A 93 -7.58 2.93 8.89
C VAL A 93 -7.37 4.18 9.75
N PHE A 94 -7.16 4.00 11.06
CA PHE A 94 -6.98 5.12 11.97
C PHE A 94 -5.68 5.89 11.70
N ASN A 95 -4.59 5.16 11.46
CA ASN A 95 -3.30 5.75 11.06
C ASN A 95 -3.44 6.51 9.74
N ALA A 96 -4.08 5.91 8.74
CA ALA A 96 -4.32 6.54 7.44
C ALA A 96 -5.11 7.84 7.56
N LEU A 97 -6.21 7.85 8.32
CA LEU A 97 -7.04 9.05 8.49
C LEU A 97 -6.28 10.18 9.19
N ARG A 98 -5.52 9.87 10.25
CA ARG A 98 -4.68 10.86 10.95
C ARG A 98 -3.61 11.45 10.04
N LEU A 99 -3.01 10.61 9.20
CA LEU A 99 -1.97 11.01 8.26
C LEU A 99 -2.52 11.87 7.12
N LEU A 100 -3.66 11.46 6.54
CA LEU A 100 -4.26 12.13 5.39
C LEU A 100 -5.01 13.42 5.76
N TYR A 101 -5.40 13.54 7.03
CA TYR A 101 -6.14 14.67 7.59
C TYR A 101 -5.54 15.08 8.96
N PRO A 102 -4.29 15.57 8.99
CA PRO A 102 -3.68 16.00 10.23
C PRO A 102 -4.43 17.20 10.81
N LEU A 103 -4.45 17.30 12.14
CA LEU A 103 -4.91 18.51 12.80
C LEU A 103 -4.05 19.67 12.30
N LYS A 104 -4.69 20.75 11.84
CA LYS A 104 -3.96 21.98 11.57
C LYS A 104 -3.48 22.53 12.91
N ASP A 105 -2.19 22.87 12.98
CA ASP A 105 -1.71 23.69 14.09
C ASP A 105 -2.58 24.95 14.17
N LYS A 106 -3.04 25.27 15.38
CA LYS A 106 -3.90 26.43 15.63
C LYS A 106 -3.14 27.73 15.45
#